data_AF-A0A8H3DP42-F1
#
_entry.id   AF-A0A8H3DP42-F1
#
_cell.length_a   1.000
_cell.length_b   1.000
_cell.length_c   1.000
_cell.angle_alpha   90.00
_cell.angle_beta   90.00
_cell.angle_gamma   90.00
#
_symmetry.space_group_name_H-M   'P 1'
#
loop_
_entity.id
_entity.type
_entity.pdbx_description
1 polymer ?
#
loop_
_entity_poly.entity_id
_entity_poly.type
_entity_poly.pdbx_seq_one_letter_code
_entity_poly.pdbx_strand_id
1 'polypeptide(L)'
;MEGLCKRESSAKFEVANPVQPYTADSSGQFAPLVTIDCRGLEFTNFDPRGIWTCKGAESGTIFDEVSLDEREWTDYDEKAACPVGIMEIESQWVRAS
;
A
#
# COMPACT_ATOMS: atom_id res chain seq x y z
N MET A 1 -6.90 -39.07 -13.49
CA MET A 1 -8.21 -38.54 -13.09
C MET A 1 -7.91 -37.37 -12.16
N GLU A 2 -7.54 -36.23 -12.75
CA GLU A 2 -7.15 -35.03 -12.00
C GLU A 2 -8.45 -34.33 -11.60
N GLY A 3 -8.76 -34.34 -10.31
CA GLY A 3 -9.99 -33.79 -9.77
C GLY A 3 -10.05 -32.28 -10.02
N LEU A 4 -10.98 -31.84 -10.87
CA LEU A 4 -11.45 -30.47 -10.92
C LEU A 4 -12.03 -30.12 -9.54
N CYS A 5 -11.19 -29.60 -8.65
CA CYS A 5 -11.67 -28.91 -7.48
C CYS A 5 -12.34 -27.62 -7.97
N LYS A 6 -13.67 -27.62 -8.08
CA LYS A 6 -14.52 -26.45 -8.36
C LYS A 6 -14.53 -25.48 -7.17
N ARG A 7 -13.38 -25.20 -6.56
CA ARG A 7 -13.28 -24.19 -5.50
C ARG A 7 -13.24 -22.83 -6.17
N GLU A 8 -14.38 -22.15 -6.15
CA GLU A 8 -14.47 -20.74 -6.52
C GLU A 8 -13.84 -19.92 -5.39
N SER A 9 -12.77 -19.19 -5.73
CA SER A 9 -12.13 -18.24 -4.84
C SER A 9 -12.53 -16.83 -5.27
N SER A 10 -12.81 -15.94 -4.32
CA SER A 10 -13.16 -14.55 -4.61
C SER A 10 -12.43 -13.60 -3.66
N ALA A 11 -12.05 -12.44 -4.18
CA ALA A 11 -11.50 -11.32 -3.42
C ALA A 11 -12.24 -10.05 -3.82
N LYS A 12 -12.67 -9.25 -2.85
CA LYS A 12 -13.34 -7.97 -3.06
C LYS A 12 -12.80 -6.94 -2.08
N PHE A 13 -12.56 -5.73 -2.54
CA PHE A 13 -12.26 -4.62 -1.65
C PHE A 13 -13.46 -4.36 -0.74
N GLU A 14 -13.21 -4.24 0.56
CA GLU A 14 -14.27 -3.98 1.51
C GLU A 14 -14.74 -2.53 1.38
N VAL A 15 -15.96 -2.34 0.91
CA VAL A 15 -16.52 -0.99 0.64
C VAL A 15 -16.68 -0.17 1.92
N ALA A 16 -16.89 -0.83 3.07
CA ALA A 16 -17.01 -0.18 4.37
C ALA A 16 -15.68 0.39 4.88
N ASN A 17 -14.55 -0.18 4.46
CA ASN A 17 -13.20 0.22 4.86
C ASN A 17 -12.39 0.52 3.59
N PRO A 18 -12.58 1.72 3.00
CA PRO A 18 -11.85 2.11 1.79
C PRO A 18 -10.35 2.19 2.07
N VAL A 19 -9.56 2.16 0.99
CA VAL A 19 -8.10 2.31 1.06
C VAL A 19 -7.76 3.57 1.87
N GLN A 20 -6.94 3.39 2.89
CA GLN A 20 -6.49 4.47 3.76
C GLN A 20 -5.12 4.98 3.29
N PRO A 21 -4.85 6.29 3.38
CA PRO A 21 -3.52 6.81 3.12
C PRO A 21 -2.56 6.40 4.25
N TYR A 22 -1.31 6.09 3.88
CA TYR A 22 -0.23 5.98 4.86
C TYR A 22 0.28 7.39 5.22
N THR A 23 0.22 7.76 6.49
CA THR A 23 0.61 9.11 6.95
C THR A 23 1.95 9.08 7.69
N ALA A 24 2.58 10.26 7.80
CA ALA A 24 3.84 10.43 8.51
C ALA A 24 3.74 10.01 10.00
N ASP A 25 2.56 10.14 10.63
CA ASP A 25 2.33 9.68 12.01
C ASP A 25 2.51 8.17 12.18
N SER A 26 2.33 7.39 11.11
CA SER A 26 2.50 5.94 11.11
C SER A 26 3.90 5.49 10.72
N SER A 27 4.81 6.43 10.43
CA SER A 27 6.16 6.15 9.94
C SER A 27 6.92 5.21 10.88
N GLY A 28 7.52 4.16 10.33
CA GLY A 28 8.23 3.11 11.07
C GLY A 28 7.31 2.09 11.74
N GLN A 29 6.00 2.15 11.50
CA GLN A 29 5.01 1.20 12.00
C GLN A 29 4.12 0.69 10.88
N PHE A 30 3.58 -0.52 11.07
CA PHE A 30 2.54 -1.05 10.19
C PHE A 30 1.22 -0.31 10.44
N ALA A 31 0.62 0.19 9.37
CA ALA A 31 -0.68 0.82 9.39
C ALA A 31 -1.66 0.11 8.44
N PRO A 32 -2.96 0.11 8.74
CA PRO A 32 -3.97 -0.47 7.87
C PRO A 32 -4.04 0.34 6.56
N LEU A 33 -3.72 -0.31 5.43
CA LEU A 33 -3.77 0.29 4.10
C LEU A 33 -5.06 -0.08 3.36
N VAL A 34 -5.39 -1.36 3.33
CA VAL A 34 -6.55 -1.88 2.58
C VAL A 34 -7.13 -3.11 3.26
N THR A 35 -8.46 -3.25 3.20
CA THR A 35 -9.17 -4.44 3.68
C THR A 35 -9.81 -5.16 2.49
N ILE A 36 -9.59 -6.48 2.42
CA ILE A 36 -10.08 -7.33 1.33
C ILE A 36 -10.90 -8.47 1.92
N ASP A 37 -12.19 -8.54 1.57
CA ASP A 37 -13.02 -9.73 1.81
C ASP A 37 -12.58 -10.80 0.83
N CYS A 38 -11.93 -11.84 1.35
CA CYS A 38 -11.48 -12.97 0.58
C CYS A 38 -12.14 -14.26 1.05
N ARG A 39 -12.52 -15.11 0.09
CA ARG A 39 -13.14 -16.42 0.34
C ARG A 39 -12.40 -17.47 -0.47
N GLY A 40 -11.85 -18.46 0.22
CA GLY A 40 -11.13 -19.56 -0.43
C GLY A 40 -9.75 -19.18 -0.99
N LEU A 41 -9.15 -18.10 -0.52
CA LEU A 41 -7.78 -17.67 -0.84
C LEU A 41 -7.16 -16.94 0.35
N GLU A 42 -5.82 -16.93 0.41
CA GLU A 42 -5.04 -16.21 1.43
C GLU A 42 -3.96 -15.39 0.72
N PHE A 43 -3.77 -14.15 1.13
CA PHE A 43 -2.75 -13.26 0.58
C PHE A 43 -1.43 -13.45 1.33
N THR A 44 -0.35 -13.66 0.58
CA THR A 44 0.98 -13.94 1.16
C THR A 44 1.99 -12.82 0.94
N ASN A 45 1.77 -11.97 -0.05
CA ASN A 45 2.67 -10.87 -0.37
C ASN A 45 1.86 -9.68 -0.94
N PHE A 46 2.44 -8.49 -0.84
CA PHE A 46 1.92 -7.29 -1.48
C PHE A 46 3.06 -6.60 -2.23
N ASP A 47 2.75 -6.19 -3.44
CA ASP A 47 3.69 -5.64 -4.40
C ASP A 47 3.15 -4.25 -4.80
N PRO A 48 3.73 -3.16 -4.30
CA PRO A 48 3.21 -1.80 -4.44
C PRO A 48 3.54 -1.20 -5.82
N ARG A 49 3.58 -2.01 -6.88
CA ARG A 49 3.90 -1.52 -8.21
C ARG A 49 2.84 -0.58 -8.75
N GLY A 50 3.29 0.32 -9.62
CA GLY A 50 2.46 1.33 -10.25
C GLY A 50 2.79 2.74 -9.75
N ILE A 51 1.90 3.66 -10.09
CA ILE A 51 2.06 5.08 -9.82
C ILE A 51 1.25 5.42 -8.57
N TRP A 52 1.95 5.94 -7.56
CA TRP A 52 1.38 6.42 -6.32
C TRP A 52 1.40 7.94 -6.28
N THR A 53 0.52 8.49 -5.44
CA THR A 53 0.49 9.91 -5.14
C THR A 53 0.79 10.10 -3.66
N CYS A 54 1.75 10.97 -3.34
CA CYS A 54 2.04 11.34 -1.97
C CYS A 54 2.02 12.88 -1.81
N LYS A 55 2.03 13.31 -0.55
CA LYS A 55 2.02 14.73 -0.19
C LYS A 55 3.13 14.99 0.81
N GLY A 56 3.96 16.00 0.55
CA GLY A 56 4.98 16.49 1.47
C GLY A 56 4.36 16.85 2.82
N ALA A 57 4.92 16.32 3.90
CA ALA A 57 4.34 16.42 5.24
C ALA A 57 4.22 17.88 5.72
N GLU A 58 5.20 18.73 5.38
CA GLU A 58 5.28 20.12 5.85
C GLU A 58 4.78 21.13 4.81
N SER A 59 5.20 20.97 3.54
CA SER A 59 4.89 21.91 2.45
C SER A 59 3.51 21.70 1.83
N GLY A 60 2.99 20.47 1.92
CA GLY A 60 1.86 20.01 1.13
C GLY A 60 2.11 19.89 -0.38
N THR A 61 3.37 19.87 -0.83
CA THR A 61 3.74 19.55 -2.23
C THR A 61 3.17 18.20 -2.62
N ILE A 62 2.53 18.12 -3.78
CA ILE A 62 1.93 16.88 -4.29
C ILE A 62 2.95 16.24 -5.24
N PHE A 63 3.22 14.97 -5.04
CA PHE A 63 4.03 14.15 -5.95
C PHE A 63 3.11 13.09 -6.53
N ASP A 64 2.74 13.20 -7.80
CA ASP A 64 1.82 12.29 -8.48
C ASP A 64 2.50 11.14 -9.24
N GLU A 65 3.82 11.18 -9.40
CA GLU A 65 4.60 10.20 -10.14
C GLU A 65 5.51 9.35 -9.22
N VAL A 66 4.98 8.86 -8.10
CA VAL A 66 5.75 8.08 -7.12
C VAL A 66 5.75 6.60 -7.52
N SER A 67 6.87 6.10 -8.02
CA SER A 67 7.06 4.67 -8.31
C SER A 67 7.70 3.95 -7.13
N LEU A 68 7.08 2.87 -6.64
CA LEU A 68 7.56 2.05 -5.53
C LEU A 68 8.02 0.65 -5.99
N ASP A 69 8.31 0.48 -7.29
CA ASP A 69 8.72 -0.80 -7.90
C ASP A 69 9.98 -1.36 -7.22
N GLU A 70 10.92 -0.48 -6.86
CA GLU A 70 12.17 -0.82 -6.17
C GLU A 70 12.03 -0.85 -4.63
N ARG A 71 10.81 -0.67 -4.10
CA ARG A 71 10.52 -0.51 -2.65
C ARG A 71 11.17 0.70 -1.99
N GLU A 72 11.72 1.58 -2.81
CA GLU A 72 12.30 2.86 -2.40
C GLU A 72 11.95 3.93 -3.44
N TRP A 73 11.79 5.15 -2.96
CA TRP A 73 11.57 6.34 -3.76
C TRP A 73 12.19 7.53 -3.03
N THR A 74 12.86 8.40 -3.78
CA THR A 74 13.46 9.62 -3.25
C THR A 74 13.23 10.76 -4.21
N ASP A 75 13.00 11.95 -3.66
CA ASP A 75 12.79 13.18 -4.41
C ASP A 75 13.18 14.38 -3.51
N TYR A 76 13.01 15.59 -4.02
CA TYR A 76 13.33 16.82 -3.32
C TYR A 76 12.14 17.77 -3.29
N ASP A 77 11.73 18.15 -2.09
CA ASP A 77 10.65 19.13 -1.93
C ASP A 77 11.21 20.55 -1.99
N GLU A 78 11.08 21.20 -3.15
CA GLU A 78 11.57 22.57 -3.35
C GLU A 78 10.90 23.58 -2.41
N LYS A 79 9.67 23.33 -1.95
CA LYS A 79 8.95 24.26 -1.06
C LYS A 79 9.41 24.13 0.39
N ALA A 80 9.73 22.92 0.83
CA ALA A 80 10.27 22.67 2.16
C ALA A 80 11.82 22.76 2.21
N ALA A 81 12.47 22.84 1.04
CA ALA A 81 13.92 22.80 0.88
C ALA A 81 14.58 21.60 1.58
N CYS A 82 13.92 20.43 1.53
CA CYS A 82 14.39 19.22 2.18
C CYS A 82 14.24 17.98 1.26
N PRO A 83 15.10 16.97 1.40
CA PRO A 83 14.92 15.70 0.71
C PRO A 83 13.72 14.96 1.30
N VAL A 84 12.92 14.36 0.43
CA VAL A 84 11.79 13.51 0.80
C VAL A 84 11.99 12.12 0.22
N GLY A 85 11.43 11.11 0.88
CA GLY A 85 11.58 9.75 0.39
C GLY A 85 10.70 8.77 1.15
N ILE A 86 10.46 7.64 0.49
CA ILE A 86 9.80 6.46 1.04
C ILE A 86 10.80 5.33 0.88
N MET A 87 11.19 4.71 1.98
CA MET A 87 12.21 3.66 2.01
C MET A 87 11.71 2.50 2.86
N GLU A 88 12.37 1.35 2.71
CA GLU A 88 12.12 0.16 3.55
C GLU A 88 10.64 -0.27 3.53
N ILE A 89 10.02 -0.31 2.34
CA ILE A 89 8.60 -0.68 2.23
C ILE A 89 8.41 -2.16 2.59
N GLU A 90 7.79 -2.36 3.74
CA GLU A 90 7.32 -3.65 4.23
C GLU A 90 5.79 -3.72 4.21
N SER A 91 5.27 -4.94 4.03
CA SER A 91 3.83 -5.18 3.97
C SER A 91 3.51 -6.49 4.66
N GLN A 92 2.42 -6.51 5.42
CA GLN A 92 1.93 -7.72 6.06
C GLN A 92 0.42 -7.83 5.92
N TRP A 93 -0.06 -9.05 5.74
CA TRP A 93 -1.48 -9.37 5.76
C TRP A 93 -1.86 -9.85 7.16
N VAL A 94 -2.76 -9.11 7.81
CA VAL A 94 -3.33 -9.48 9.10
C VAL A 94 -4.79 -9.84 8.91
N ARG A 95 -5.29 -10.81 9.68
CA ARG A 95 -6.73 -11.10 9.70
C ARG A 95 -7.46 -9.93 10.36
N ALA A 96 -8.35 -9.29 9.61
CA ALA A 96 -9.33 -8.37 10.18
C ALA A 96 -10.16 -9.14 11.22
N SER A 97 -10.18 -8.63 12.46
CA SER A 97 -10.84 -9.26 13.62
C SER A 97 -12.33 -8.94 13.65
#